data_AF-A0A537PS13-F1
#
_entry.id   AF-A0A537PS13-F1
#
_cell.length_a   1.000
_cell.length_b   1.000
_cell.length_c   1.000
_cell.angle_alpha   90.00
_cell.angle_beta   90.00
_cell.angle_gamma   90.00
#
_symmetry.space_group_name_H-M   'P 1'
#
loop_
_entity.id
_entity.type
_entity.pdbx_description
1 polymer ?
#
loop_
_entity_poly.entity_id
_entity_poly.type
_entity_poly.pdbx_seq_one_letter_code
_entity_poly.pdbx_strand_id
1 'polypeptide(L)' 'MSAMAREFPFCIKGCDYGGAHGDCSFVSYQQCQATAAGRLAYCDVNPYFSAANDTQPGRTHQSRRKF' A
#
# COMPACT_ATOMS: atom_id res chain seq x y z
N MET A 1 2.88 -10.32 12.75
CA MET A 1 2.67 -10.53 11.30
C MET A 1 2.26 -9.20 10.69
N SER A 2 3.02 -8.65 9.75
CA SER A 2 2.57 -7.67 8.73
C SER A 2 3.73 -7.37 7.77
N ALA A 3 3.98 -8.30 6.85
CA ALA A 3 4.85 -8.06 5.69
C ALA A 3 4.12 -7.24 4.60
N MET A 4 2.81 -7.03 4.75
CA MET A 4 1.95 -6.40 3.75
C MET A 4 1.92 -4.87 3.83
N ALA A 5 2.55 -4.25 4.84
CA ALA A 5 2.55 -2.79 4.92
C ALA A 5 3.27 -2.13 3.71
N ARG A 6 4.15 -2.87 3.01
CA ARG A 6 4.95 -2.31 1.90
C ARG A 6 4.20 -2.27 0.57
N GLU A 7 3.07 -2.97 0.48
CA GLU A 7 2.29 -3.20 -0.75
C GLU A 7 0.98 -2.39 -0.77
N PHE A 8 0.72 -1.53 0.21
CA PHE A 8 -0.47 -0.67 0.20
C PHE A 8 -0.19 0.79 -0.13
N PRO A 9 -1.11 1.48 -0.83
CA PRO A 9 -0.97 2.86 -1.27
C PRO A 9 -1.10 3.92 -0.17
N PHE A 10 -1.72 3.61 0.97
CA PHE A 10 -1.95 4.57 2.04
C PHE A 10 -1.34 4.12 3.37
N CYS A 11 -0.74 5.09 4.08
CA CYS A 11 -0.13 4.92 5.38
C CYS A 11 -0.78 5.82 6.42
N ILE A 12 -1.01 5.27 7.62
CA ILE A 12 -1.39 6.06 8.79
C ILE A 12 -0.13 6.49 9.56
N LYS A 13 -0.07 7.77 9.89
CA LYS A 13 1.03 8.45 10.58
C LYS A 13 0.46 9.12 11.81
N GLY A 14 1.11 9.02 12.96
CA GLY A 14 0.63 9.69 14.17
C GLY A 14 1.57 9.45 15.32
N CYS A 15 1.33 10.12 16.45
CA CYS A 15 2.16 9.96 17.64
C CYS A 15 2.23 8.49 18.13
N ASP A 16 1.15 7.73 17.91
CA ASP A 16 1.07 6.31 18.27
C ASP A 16 1.79 5.40 17.25
N TYR A 17 1.89 5.85 15.99
CA TYR A 17 2.47 5.10 14.88
C TYR A 17 3.95 5.41 14.69
N GLY A 18 4.72 5.32 15.79
CA GLY A 18 6.12 5.78 15.96
C GLY A 18 7.20 5.18 15.04
N GLY A 19 6.84 4.58 13.91
CA GLY A 19 7.77 4.23 12.85
C GLY A 19 8.03 5.42 11.91
N ALA A 20 9.26 5.58 11.43
CA ALA A 20 9.62 6.59 10.41
C ALA A 20 8.67 6.59 9.19
N HIS A 21 8.04 5.44 8.92
CA HIS A 21 7.13 5.24 7.78
C HIS A 21 5.64 5.08 8.16
N GLY A 22 5.27 5.12 9.45
CA GLY A 22 3.88 4.86 9.88
C GLY A 22 3.43 3.42 9.63
N ASP A 23 2.14 3.15 9.75
CA ASP A 23 1.55 1.84 9.40
C ASP A 23 0.88 1.91 8.02
N CYS A 24 1.50 1.27 7.04
CA CYS A 24 1.10 1.31 5.64
C CYS A 24 0.19 0.13 5.28
N SER A 25 -0.88 -0.14 6.05
CA SER A 25 -1.74 -1.31 5.84
C SER A 25 -3.07 -1.01 5.13
N PHE A 26 -3.19 0.13 4.43
CA PHE A 26 -4.47 0.64 3.92
C PHE A 26 -4.53 0.73 2.39
N VAL A 27 -5.51 0.03 1.79
CA VAL A 27 -5.81 0.11 0.36
C VAL A 27 -6.49 1.42 -0.06
N SER A 28 -7.11 2.15 0.87
CA SER A 28 -7.91 3.33 0.57
C SER A 28 -7.81 4.40 1.64
N TYR A 29 -7.83 5.67 1.21
CA TYR A 29 -7.75 6.81 2.10
C TYR A 29 -8.88 6.83 3.15
N GLN A 30 -10.12 6.51 2.74
CA GLN A 30 -11.25 6.45 3.67
C GLN A 30 -11.06 5.39 4.77
N GLN A 31 -10.45 4.24 4.43
CA GLN A 31 -10.19 3.18 5.40
C GLN A 31 -9.11 3.57 6.40
N CYS A 32 -8.08 4.27 5.90
CA CYS A 32 -7.10 4.90 6.78
C CYS A 32 -7.76 5.96 7.68
N GLN A 33 -8.59 6.85 7.13
CA GLN A 33 -9.26 7.92 7.87
C GLN A 33 -10.19 7.37 8.95
N ALA A 34 -10.91 6.28 8.66
CA ALA A 34 -11.74 5.59 9.65
C ALA A 34 -10.92 5.06 10.83
N THR A 35 -9.68 4.63 10.59
CA THR A 35 -8.76 4.17 11.65
C THR A 35 -8.10 5.34 12.38
N ALA A 36 -7.82 6.43 11.67
CA ALA A 36 -7.30 7.67 12.23
C ALA A 36 -8.35 8.43 13.04
N ALA A 37 -9.64 8.25 12.73
CA ALA A 37 -10.74 8.87 13.44
C ALA A 37 -10.74 8.42 14.92
N GLY A 38 -10.50 9.39 15.81
CA GLY A 38 -10.35 9.14 17.25
C GLY A 38 -8.91 8.98 17.72
N ARG A 39 -7.91 9.17 16.85
CA ARG A 39 -6.48 9.16 17.18
C ARG A 39 -5.84 10.47 16.70
N LEU A 40 -4.70 10.86 17.31
CA LEU A 40 -3.85 11.94 16.79
C LEU A 40 -3.01 11.42 15.62
N ALA A 41 -3.69 10.92 14.59
CA ALA A 41 -3.11 10.33 13.41
C ALA A 41 -3.71 10.94 12.14
N TYR A 42 -2.93 10.95 11.07
CA TYR A 42 -3.28 11.43 9.75
C TYR A 42 -2.86 10.40 8.70
N CYS A 43 -3.53 10.45 7.56
CA CYS A 43 -3.31 9.53 6.46
C CYS A 43 -2.48 10.22 5.38
N ASP A 44 -1.46 9.50 4.91
CA ASP A 44 -0.53 9.98 3.90
C ASP A 44 -0.35 8.94 2.79
N VAL A 45 0.06 9.39 1.61
CA VAL A 45 0.29 8.48 0.47
C VAL A 45 1.63 7.78 0.66
N ASN A 46 1.67 6.46 0.41
CA ASN A 46 2.90 5.69 0.50
C ASN A 46 3.80 5.96 -0.73
N PRO A 47 4.95 6.64 -0.58
CA PRO A 47 5.85 6.89 -1.71
C PRO A 47 6.57 5.62 -2.19
N TYR A 48 6.62 4.57 -1.36
CA TYR A 48 7.19 3.27 -1.72
C TYR A 48 6.17 2.34 -2.40
N PHE A 49 4.89 2.72 -2.43
CA PHE A 49 3.89 1.99 -3.18
C PHE A 49 4.17 2.15 -4.67
N SER A 50 4.98 1.21 -5.17
CA SER A 50 5.23 1.04 -6.58
C SER A 50 4.02 0.33 -7.15
N ALA A 51 3.06 1.08 -7.70
CA ALA A 51 1.94 0.53 -8.50
C ALA A 51 2.41 -0.42 -9.63
N ALA A 52 3.71 -0.43 -9.92
CA ALA A 52 4.40 -1.36 -10.79
C ALA A 52 4.29 -2.85 -10.40
N ASN A 53 3.98 -3.20 -9.14
CA ASN A 53 3.78 -4.61 -8.76
C ASN A 53 2.37 -5.15 -9.03
N ASP A 54 1.34 -4.30 -9.14
CA ASP A 54 0.00 -4.76 -9.55
C ASP A 54 -0.15 -4.77 -11.08
N THR A 55 0.72 -4.06 -11.79
CA THR A 55 0.70 -3.98 -13.26
C THR A 55 1.76 -4.88 -13.92
N GLN A 56 1.95 -6.14 -13.49
CA GLN A 56 2.63 -7.11 -14.37
C GLN A 56 2.44 -8.59 -14.00
N PRO A 57 2.14 -9.50 -14.95
CA PRO A 57 1.50 -9.34 -16.25
C PRO A 57 0.37 -10.38 -16.47
N GLY A 58 -0.83 -9.92 -16.82
CA GLY A 58 -1.78 -10.72 -17.60
C GLY A 58 -1.32 -10.98 -19.05
N ARG A 59 -0.01 -11.09 -19.31
CA ARG A 59 0.53 -11.61 -20.57
C ARG A 59 0.84 -13.08 -20.39
N THR A 60 -0.25 -13.81 -20.20
CA THR A 60 -0.43 -15.20 -20.56
C THR A 60 0.43 -15.56 -21.78
N HIS A 61 1.36 -16.48 -21.57
CA HIS A 61 1.56 -17.64 -22.44
C HIS A 61 0.76 -17.64 -23.76
N GLN A 62 1.29 -17.02 -24.82
CA GLN A 62 0.89 -17.44 -26.17
C GLN A 62 2.06 -17.37 -27.16
N SER A 63 2.78 -18.48 -27.19
CA SER A 63 3.05 -19.24 -28.41
C SER A 63 3.26 -18.43 -29.70
N ARG A 64 4.49 -17.99 -29.94
CA ARG A 64 5.01 -17.98 -31.32
C ARG A 64 6.37 -18.67 -31.39
N ARG A 65 6.33 -19.99 -31.20
CA ARG A 65 7.12 -20.87 -32.08
C ARG A 65 6.63 -20.57 -33.50
N LYS A 66 7.43 -19.91 -34.32
CA LYS A 66 7.33 -20.06 -35.77
C LYS A 66 8.73 -20.30 -36.31
N PHE A 67 8.82 -21.46 -36.95
CA PHE A 67 9.90 -21.99 -37.76
C PHE A 67 10.26 -21.04 -38.90
#